data_AF-M1A6N1-F1
#
_entry.id   AF-M1A6N1-F1
#
_cell.length_a   1.000
_cell.length_b   1.000
_cell.length_c   1.000
_cell.angle_alpha   90.00
_cell.angle_beta   90.00
_cell.angle_gamma   90.00
#
_symmetry.space_group_name_H-M   'P 1'
#
loop_
_entity.id
_entity.type
_entity.pdbx_description
1 polymer ?
#
loop_
_entity_poly.entity_id
_entity_poly.type
_entity_poly.pdbx_seq_one_letter_code
_entity_poly.pdbx_strand_id
1 'polypeptide(L)'
;MSKEVIEEGQVQQHGKDYVDPPPAPLLDFAELKLWSFHRALIAEFIATLLFLYVTVATVIGHNKLNGADKCDGVGILGIAWAFGGMIFVLVYCTAGISGGHINPAVTFGLFLARKVSLVRAVGYIIAQCLGAICGVGFVKAFMKHPYNAFGGGANFVQSGYSNGTALGAEIIGTFVLVYTVFSATDPKRSARDSHIPVSTFLIQIRT
;
A
#
# COMPACT_ATOMS: atom_id res chain seq x y z
N MET A 1 -48.66 39.83 20.19
CA MET A 1 -47.56 39.65 19.21
C MET A 1 -47.05 38.24 19.37
N SER A 2 -47.81 37.28 18.83
CA SER A 2 -47.51 35.85 18.91
C SER A 2 -47.08 35.44 17.51
N LYS A 3 -45.79 35.16 17.32
CA LYS A 3 -45.30 34.58 16.07
C LYS A 3 -45.48 33.08 16.17
N GLU A 4 -46.47 32.56 15.46
CA GLU A 4 -46.57 31.14 15.15
C GLU A 4 -45.40 30.77 14.23
N VAL A 5 -44.51 29.90 14.73
CA VAL A 5 -43.47 29.27 13.92
C VAL A 5 -44.10 28.04 13.30
N ILE A 6 -44.43 28.15 12.02
CA ILE A 6 -44.74 27.00 11.16
C ILE A 6 -43.40 26.31 10.89
N GLU A 7 -43.14 25.21 11.59
CA GLU A 7 -42.04 24.31 11.28
C GLU A 7 -42.55 23.26 10.29
N GLU A 8 -42.54 23.62 9.01
CA GLU A 8 -42.76 22.67 7.91
C GLU A 8 -41.57 21.71 7.81
N GLY A 9 -41.90 20.42 7.79
CA GLY A 9 -40.93 19.34 7.77
C GLY A 9 -39.99 19.35 6.58
N GLN A 10 -38.72 19.12 6.89
CA GLN A 10 -37.74 18.55 5.97
C GLN A 10 -37.02 17.43 6.73
N VAL A 11 -37.67 16.27 6.83
CA VAL A 11 -36.95 15.02 7.03
C VAL A 11 -36.10 14.83 5.78
N GLN A 12 -34.83 15.24 5.83
CA GLN A 12 -33.85 14.88 4.80
C GLN A 12 -33.56 13.38 4.90
N GLN A 13 -34.45 12.57 4.32
CA GLN A 13 -34.09 11.25 3.81
C GLN A 13 -33.14 11.45 2.62
N HIS A 14 -31.84 11.46 2.88
CA HIS A 14 -30.86 11.23 1.83
C HIS A 14 -30.48 9.75 1.84
N GLY A 15 -31.28 8.94 1.14
CA GLY A 15 -30.96 7.54 0.87
C GLY A 15 -29.65 7.45 0.08
N LYS A 16 -28.55 7.11 0.77
CA LYS A 16 -27.32 6.68 0.10
C LYS A 16 -27.47 5.19 -0.19
N ASP A 17 -28.15 4.87 -1.29
CA ASP A 17 -28.21 3.50 -1.80
C ASP A 17 -26.87 3.18 -2.49
N TYR A 18 -25.80 3.04 -1.69
CA TYR A 18 -24.58 2.42 -2.18
C TYR A 18 -24.86 0.92 -2.33
N VAL A 19 -25.03 0.50 -3.58
CA VAL A 19 -25.11 -0.92 -3.93
C VAL A 19 -23.68 -1.43 -4.09
N ASP A 20 -23.31 -2.40 -3.25
CA ASP A 20 -22.02 -3.08 -3.36
C ASP A 20 -21.86 -3.65 -4.78
N PRO A 21 -20.72 -3.42 -5.47
CA PRO A 21 -20.48 -4.04 -6.76
C PRO A 21 -20.51 -5.57 -6.61
N PRO A 22 -20.94 -6.31 -7.65
CA PRO A 22 -20.96 -7.76 -7.59
C PRO A 22 -19.55 -8.29 -7.28
N PRO A 23 -19.42 -9.38 -6.50
CA PRO A 23 -18.12 -9.97 -6.20
C PRO A 23 -17.34 -10.25 -7.47
N ALA A 24 -16.03 -9.97 -7.47
CA ALA A 24 -15.21 -10.22 -8.64
C ALA A 24 -15.28 -11.70 -9.04
N PRO A 25 -15.46 -12.04 -10.32
CA PRO A 25 -15.32 -13.40 -10.79
C PRO A 25 -13.94 -13.95 -10.41
N LEU A 26 -13.91 -15.20 -9.92
CA LEU A 26 -12.66 -15.80 -9.43
C LEU A 26 -11.61 -15.90 -10.55
N LEU A 27 -12.05 -16.28 -11.74
CA LEU A 27 -11.23 -16.34 -12.95
C LEU A 27 -11.86 -15.43 -14.00
N ASP A 28 -11.13 -14.39 -14.39
CA ASP A 28 -11.50 -13.52 -15.50
C ASP A 28 -10.29 -13.33 -16.43
N PHE A 29 -10.15 -14.27 -17.37
CA PHE A 29 -9.08 -14.22 -18.37
C PHE A 29 -9.31 -13.14 -19.43
N ALA A 30 -10.51 -12.54 -19.50
CA ALA A 30 -10.75 -11.43 -20.42
C ALA A 30 -9.95 -10.19 -20.01
N GLU A 31 -9.65 -10.02 -18.71
CA GLU A 31 -8.82 -8.93 -18.20
C GLU A 31 -7.43 -8.90 -18.84
N LEU A 32 -6.86 -10.05 -19.20
CA LEU A 32 -5.54 -10.12 -19.84
C LEU A 32 -5.48 -9.38 -21.17
N LYS A 33 -6.61 -9.18 -21.86
CA LYS A 33 -6.65 -8.45 -23.13
C LYS A 33 -6.83 -6.95 -22.94
N LEU A 34 -7.11 -6.50 -21.71
CA LEU A 34 -7.36 -5.09 -21.43
C LEU A 34 -6.04 -4.32 -21.36
N TRP A 35 -6.02 -3.15 -22.01
CA TRP A 35 -4.88 -2.24 -21.92
C TRP A 35 -4.73 -1.65 -20.51
N SER A 36 -5.85 -1.43 -19.82
CA SER A 36 -5.87 -0.98 -18.43
C SER A 36 -5.20 -1.97 -17.48
N PHE A 37 -5.34 -3.27 -17.74
CA PHE A 37 -4.68 -4.32 -16.96
C PHE A 37 -3.15 -4.22 -17.04
N HIS A 38 -2.61 -4.09 -18.26
CA HIS A 38 -1.16 -3.94 -18.45
C HIS A 38 -0.63 -2.65 -17.83
N ARG A 39 -1.37 -1.54 -17.96
CA ARG A 39 -1.01 -0.27 -17.29
C ARG A 39 -0.98 -0.41 -15.78
N ALA A 40 -1.93 -1.15 -15.20
CA ALA A 40 -1.96 -1.44 -13.77
C ALA A 40 -0.76 -2.29 -13.32
N LEU A 41 -0.37 -3.31 -14.09
CA LEU A 41 0.83 -4.11 -13.81
C LEU A 41 2.11 -3.26 -13.81
N ILE A 42 2.24 -2.37 -14.80
CA ILE A 42 3.38 -1.45 -14.89
C ILE A 42 3.39 -0.49 -13.69
N ALA A 43 2.22 0.02 -13.29
CA ALA A 43 2.10 0.89 -12.12
C ALA A 43 2.55 0.19 -10.83
N GLU A 44 2.10 -1.04 -10.58
CA GLU A 44 2.53 -1.85 -9.43
C GLU A 44 4.03 -2.13 -9.46
N PHE A 45 4.58 -2.50 -10.63
CA PHE A 45 6.02 -2.73 -10.80
C PHE A 45 6.84 -1.47 -10.47
N ILE A 46 6.49 -0.32 -11.08
CA ILE A 46 7.23 0.93 -10.87
C ILE A 46 7.08 1.43 -9.44
N ALA A 47 5.88 1.33 -8.86
CA ALA A 47 5.67 1.73 -7.47
C ALA A 47 6.50 0.88 -6.50
N THR A 48 6.48 -0.45 -6.64
CA THR A 48 7.29 -1.31 -5.77
C THR A 48 8.80 -1.12 -6.01
N LEU A 49 9.23 -0.86 -7.25
CA LEU A 49 10.61 -0.49 -7.56
C LEU A 49 11.06 0.76 -6.81
N LEU A 50 10.28 1.84 -6.91
CA LEU A 50 10.59 3.11 -6.23
C LEU A 50 10.53 2.95 -4.71
N PHE A 51 9.55 2.19 -4.21
CA PHE A 51 9.40 1.89 -2.79
C PHE A 51 10.66 1.24 -2.22
N LEU A 52 11.12 0.14 -2.82
CA LEU A 52 12.29 -0.59 -2.34
C LEU A 52 13.59 0.18 -2.60
N TYR A 53 13.71 0.90 -3.72
CA TYR A 53 14.87 1.73 -3.97
C TYR A 53 15.07 2.79 -2.87
N VAL A 54 14.04 3.59 -2.58
CA VAL A 54 14.14 4.68 -1.60
C VAL A 54 14.34 4.16 -0.18
N THR A 55 13.56 3.15 0.23
CA THR A 55 13.62 2.62 1.59
C THR A 55 14.94 1.92 1.88
N VAL A 56 15.41 1.05 0.97
CA VAL A 56 16.69 0.35 1.16
C VAL A 56 17.86 1.31 1.04
N ALA A 57 17.84 2.29 0.13
CA ALA A 57 18.88 3.33 0.08
C ALA A 57 18.93 4.13 1.39
N THR A 58 17.78 4.44 2.00
CA THR A 58 17.72 5.12 3.31
C THR A 58 18.32 4.28 4.42
N VAL A 59 18.00 2.98 4.48
CA VAL A 59 18.58 2.05 5.48
C VAL A 59 20.10 1.93 5.32
N ILE A 60 20.58 1.70 4.10
CA ILE A 60 22.02 1.57 3.83
C ILE A 60 22.75 2.90 4.08
N GLY A 61 22.14 4.03 3.70
CA GLY A 61 22.66 5.36 3.96
C GLY A 61 22.80 5.64 5.46
N HIS A 62 21.76 5.34 6.24
CA HIS A 62 21.79 5.50 7.70
C HIS A 62 22.87 4.63 8.35
N ASN A 63 22.94 3.34 8.00
CA ASN A 63 23.92 2.42 8.58
C ASN A 63 25.36 2.82 8.24
N LYS A 64 25.58 3.36 7.04
CA LYS A 64 26.88 3.92 6.63
C LYS A 64 27.29 5.12 7.49
N LEU A 65 26.36 6.04 7.78
CA LEU A 65 26.64 7.25 8.57
C LEU A 65 26.81 6.92 10.07
N ASN A 66 25.91 6.11 10.63
CA ASN A 66 26.01 5.63 12.02
C ASN A 66 27.33 4.92 12.35
N GLY A 67 27.92 4.24 11.36
CA GLY A 67 29.21 3.57 11.52
C GLY A 67 30.38 4.53 11.70
N ALA A 68 30.23 5.79 11.26
CA ALA A 68 31.24 6.84 11.40
C ALA A 68 30.99 7.70 12.66
N ASP A 69 29.75 8.09 12.92
CA ASP A 69 29.33 8.79 14.14
C ASP A 69 27.94 8.30 14.57
N LYS A 70 27.81 7.91 15.85
CA LYS A 70 26.63 7.20 16.38
C LYS A 70 25.35 8.03 16.37
N CYS A 71 25.46 9.33 16.19
CA CYS A 71 24.33 10.25 16.11
C CYS A 71 24.12 10.86 14.71
N ASP A 72 24.90 10.41 13.70
CA ASP A 72 24.83 10.95 12.35
C ASP A 72 23.89 10.12 11.45
N GLY A 73 23.11 10.81 10.63
CA GLY A 73 22.08 10.23 9.75
C GLY A 73 20.64 10.41 10.23
N VAL A 74 19.71 9.71 9.58
CA VAL A 74 18.26 9.96 9.72
C VAL A 74 17.61 9.29 10.95
N GLY A 75 18.36 8.42 11.65
CA GLY A 75 17.84 7.60 12.74
C GLY A 75 16.88 6.50 12.30
N ILE A 76 16.55 5.59 13.22
CA ILE A 76 15.51 4.56 13.02
C ILE A 76 14.15 5.21 12.73
N LEU A 77 13.90 6.38 13.33
CA LEU A 77 12.69 7.18 13.07
C LEU A 77 12.62 7.62 11.60
N GLY A 78 13.73 8.10 11.01
CA GLY A 78 13.78 8.48 9.60
C GLY A 78 13.60 7.29 8.67
N ILE A 79 14.10 6.10 9.03
CA ILE A 79 13.81 4.86 8.30
C ILE A 79 12.31 4.57 8.33
N ALA A 80 11.67 4.61 9.51
CA ALA A 80 10.23 4.39 9.62
C ALA A 80 9.42 5.38 8.77
N TRP A 81 9.81 6.66 8.74
CA TRP A 81 9.22 7.67 7.87
C TRP A 81 9.43 7.38 6.37
N ALA A 82 10.59 6.87 5.96
CA ALA A 82 10.81 6.49 4.57
C ALA A 82 9.85 5.37 4.13
N PHE A 83 9.65 4.34 4.98
CA PHE A 83 8.70 3.27 4.68
C PHE A 83 7.25 3.77 4.62
N GLY A 84 6.78 4.45 5.67
CA GLY A 84 5.39 4.94 5.72
C GLY A 84 5.10 6.03 4.69
N GLY A 85 6.01 6.99 4.55
CA GLY A 85 5.89 8.11 3.61
C GLY A 85 5.89 7.67 2.15
N MET A 86 6.75 6.72 1.78
CA MET A 86 6.75 6.18 0.41
C MET A 86 5.47 5.42 0.10
N ILE A 87 4.95 4.62 1.02
CA ILE A 87 3.65 3.95 0.83
C ILE A 87 2.54 4.99 0.65
N PHE A 88 2.49 6.03 1.49
CA PHE A 88 1.50 7.11 1.36
C PHE A 88 1.53 7.77 -0.02
N VAL A 89 2.71 8.17 -0.48
CA VAL A 89 2.88 8.84 -1.79
C VAL A 89 2.53 7.89 -2.94
N LEU A 90 3.04 6.66 -2.91
CA LEU A 90 2.86 5.73 -4.02
C LEU A 90 1.43 5.22 -4.11
N VAL A 91 0.77 4.96 -2.98
CA VAL A 91 -0.67 4.63 -2.97
C VAL A 91 -1.46 5.79 -3.55
N TYR A 92 -1.17 7.04 -3.16
CA TYR A 92 -1.83 8.21 -3.73
C TYR A 92 -1.65 8.30 -5.26
N CYS A 93 -0.43 8.06 -5.76
CA CYS A 93 -0.15 8.11 -7.20
C CYS A 93 -0.77 6.95 -7.99
N THR A 94 -0.89 5.75 -7.40
CA THR A 94 -1.27 4.53 -8.12
C THR A 94 -2.69 4.04 -7.82
N ALA A 95 -3.37 4.60 -6.81
CA ALA A 95 -4.74 4.26 -6.46
C ALA A 95 -5.70 4.34 -7.67
N GLY A 96 -5.61 5.40 -8.47
CA GLY A 96 -6.45 5.58 -9.66
C GLY A 96 -6.07 4.73 -10.88
N ILE A 97 -4.97 3.97 -10.82
CA ILE A 97 -4.48 3.18 -11.97
C ILE A 97 -4.55 1.68 -11.67
N SER A 98 -3.93 1.25 -10.57
CA SER A 98 -3.87 -0.17 -10.18
C SER A 98 -4.73 -0.51 -8.95
N GLY A 99 -5.17 0.49 -8.20
CA GLY A 99 -5.66 0.32 -6.84
C GLY A 99 -4.56 0.42 -5.78
N GLY A 100 -3.32 0.75 -6.16
CA GLY A 100 -2.23 1.05 -5.22
C GLY A 100 -1.97 -0.03 -4.17
N HIS A 101 -1.79 -1.27 -4.61
CA HIS A 101 -1.57 -2.38 -3.69
C HIS A 101 -0.14 -2.38 -3.16
N ILE A 102 0.85 -2.33 -4.05
CA ILE A 102 2.31 -2.25 -3.84
C ILE A 102 2.91 -3.41 -3.04
N ASN A 103 2.05 -4.24 -2.42
CA ASN A 103 2.37 -5.28 -1.46
C ASN A 103 1.59 -6.57 -1.79
N PRO A 104 2.28 -7.73 -1.89
CA PRO A 104 1.65 -9.03 -2.12
C PRO A 104 0.60 -9.41 -1.08
N ALA A 105 0.82 -9.13 0.21
CA ALA A 105 -0.11 -9.45 1.28
C ALA A 105 -1.40 -8.63 1.19
N VAL A 106 -1.31 -7.35 0.79
CA VAL A 106 -2.47 -6.49 0.53
C VAL A 106 -3.26 -7.02 -0.66
N THR A 107 -2.57 -7.36 -1.75
CA THR A 107 -3.19 -7.96 -2.95
C THR A 107 -3.91 -9.25 -2.61
N PHE A 108 -3.27 -10.12 -1.82
CA PHE A 108 -3.84 -11.39 -1.39
C PHE A 108 -5.05 -11.19 -0.47
N GLY A 109 -4.99 -10.24 0.47
CA GLY A 109 -6.14 -9.89 1.32
C GLY A 109 -7.35 -9.46 0.50
N LEU A 110 -7.15 -8.54 -0.45
CA LEU A 110 -8.21 -8.07 -1.35
C LEU A 110 -8.76 -9.16 -2.27
N PHE A 111 -7.91 -10.10 -2.69
CA PHE A 111 -8.34 -11.30 -3.41
C PHE A 111 -9.25 -12.18 -2.54
N LEU A 112 -8.88 -12.47 -1.29
CA LEU A 112 -9.71 -13.25 -0.37
C LEU A 112 -11.07 -12.60 -0.08
N ALA A 113 -11.11 -11.27 -0.07
CA ALA A 113 -12.35 -10.50 0.06
C ALA A 113 -13.14 -10.37 -1.25
N ARG A 114 -12.75 -11.07 -2.32
CA ARG A 114 -13.35 -11.01 -3.68
C ARG A 114 -13.47 -9.59 -4.25
N LYS A 115 -12.52 -8.72 -3.90
CA LYS A 115 -12.37 -7.37 -4.47
C LYS A 115 -11.48 -7.39 -5.72
N VAL A 116 -10.70 -8.44 -5.93
CA VAL A 116 -9.77 -8.62 -7.06
C VAL A 116 -9.84 -10.05 -7.59
N SER A 117 -9.73 -10.22 -8.91
CA SER A 117 -9.71 -11.54 -9.58
C SER A 117 -8.40 -12.29 -9.29
N LEU A 118 -8.38 -13.62 -9.43
CA LEU A 118 -7.15 -14.39 -9.24
C LEU A 118 -6.07 -14.01 -10.27
N VAL A 119 -6.48 -13.79 -11.52
CA VAL A 119 -5.57 -13.42 -12.62
C VAL A 119 -4.86 -12.11 -12.30
N ARG A 120 -5.60 -11.11 -11.82
CA ARG A 120 -5.04 -9.82 -11.40
C ARG A 120 -4.17 -9.94 -10.17
N ALA A 121 -4.60 -10.71 -9.17
CA ALA A 121 -3.81 -10.93 -7.96
C ALA A 121 -2.44 -11.55 -8.26
N VAL A 122 -2.40 -12.60 -9.08
CA VAL A 122 -1.14 -13.25 -9.49
C VAL A 122 -0.27 -12.28 -10.30
N GLY A 123 -0.86 -11.56 -11.27
CA GLY A 123 -0.13 -10.56 -12.05
C GLY A 123 0.51 -9.47 -11.19
N TYR A 124 -0.24 -8.96 -10.20
CA TYR A 124 0.24 -7.93 -9.29
C TYR A 124 1.38 -8.45 -8.41
N ILE A 125 1.25 -9.67 -7.85
CA ILE A 125 2.31 -10.28 -7.02
C ILE A 125 3.60 -10.44 -7.83
N ILE A 126 3.51 -10.89 -9.09
CA ILE A 126 4.68 -11.00 -9.97
C ILE A 126 5.30 -9.62 -10.22
N ALA A 127 4.48 -8.62 -10.58
CA ALA A 127 4.94 -7.25 -10.83
C ALA A 127 5.61 -6.63 -9.60
N GLN A 128 5.02 -6.80 -8.41
CA GLN A 128 5.55 -6.31 -7.13
C GLN A 128 6.90 -6.98 -6.80
N CYS A 129 6.98 -8.31 -6.91
CA CYS A 129 8.23 -9.03 -6.67
C CYS A 129 9.35 -8.62 -7.63
N LEU A 130 9.04 -8.48 -8.93
CA LEU A 130 10.03 -8.02 -9.92
C LEU A 130 10.44 -6.57 -9.67
N GLY A 131 9.50 -5.69 -9.34
CA GLY A 131 9.75 -4.30 -9.00
C GLY A 131 10.68 -4.19 -7.79
N ALA A 132 10.40 -4.96 -6.72
CA ALA A 132 11.22 -5.03 -5.53
C ALA A 132 12.66 -5.45 -5.85
N ILE A 133 12.84 -6.51 -6.64
CA ILE A 133 14.17 -7.00 -7.06
C ILE A 133 14.93 -5.91 -7.84
N CYS A 134 14.27 -5.24 -8.79
CA CYS A 134 14.88 -4.15 -9.56
C CYS A 134 15.27 -2.96 -8.66
N GLY A 135 14.38 -2.55 -7.75
CA GLY A 135 14.61 -1.43 -6.83
C GLY A 135 15.84 -1.66 -5.95
N VAL A 136 15.92 -2.82 -5.30
CA VAL A 136 17.09 -3.21 -4.49
C VAL A 136 18.34 -3.40 -5.37
N GLY A 137 18.17 -3.92 -6.59
CA GLY A 137 19.24 -4.04 -7.58
C GLY A 137 19.91 -2.70 -7.90
N PHE A 138 19.13 -1.63 -8.07
CA PHE A 138 19.66 -0.28 -8.26
C PHE A 138 20.43 0.24 -7.05
N VAL A 139 19.94 -0.03 -5.83
CA VAL A 139 20.70 0.35 -4.61
C VAL A 139 22.05 -0.35 -4.57
N LYS A 140 22.08 -1.66 -4.86
CA LYS A 140 23.33 -2.42 -4.94
C LYS A 140 24.25 -1.91 -6.05
N ALA A 141 23.72 -1.47 -7.18
CA ALA A 141 24.51 -0.91 -8.28
C ALA A 141 25.19 0.40 -7.89
N PHE A 142 24.49 1.30 -7.20
CA PHE A 142 25.04 2.61 -6.80
C PHE A 142 25.88 2.56 -5.52
N MET A 143 25.55 1.66 -4.60
CA MET A 143 26.11 1.62 -3.25
C MET A 143 26.67 0.23 -2.90
N LYS A 144 27.33 -0.44 -3.84
CA LYS A 144 27.74 -1.86 -3.73
C LYS A 144 28.46 -2.23 -2.43
N HIS A 145 29.49 -1.47 -2.05
CA HIS A 145 30.29 -1.76 -0.86
C HIS A 145 29.46 -1.64 0.44
N PRO A 146 28.84 -0.48 0.76
CA PRO A 146 28.01 -0.38 1.96
C PRO A 146 26.79 -1.30 1.91
N TYR A 147 26.19 -1.54 0.74
CA TYR A 147 25.10 -2.50 0.59
C TYR A 147 25.48 -3.90 1.08
N ASN A 148 26.63 -4.43 0.63
CA ASN A 148 27.10 -5.74 1.04
C ASN A 148 27.54 -5.76 2.52
N ALA A 149 28.11 -4.68 3.03
CA ALA A 149 28.61 -4.60 4.40
C ALA A 149 27.49 -4.53 5.44
N PHE A 150 26.35 -3.91 5.11
CA PHE A 150 25.24 -3.65 6.05
C PHE A 150 24.00 -4.51 5.80
N GLY A 151 24.18 -5.73 5.27
CA GLY A 151 23.10 -6.71 5.14
C GLY A 151 22.06 -6.42 4.05
N GLY A 152 22.34 -5.47 3.15
CA GLY A 152 21.51 -5.21 1.96
C GLY A 152 20.09 -4.70 2.22
N GLY A 153 19.77 -4.28 3.45
CA GLY A 153 18.42 -3.89 3.86
C GLY A 153 17.43 -5.06 3.92
N ALA A 154 17.92 -6.29 4.04
CA ALA A 154 17.08 -7.47 4.15
C ALA A 154 16.54 -7.65 5.58
N ASN A 155 15.32 -8.18 5.70
CA ASN A 155 14.73 -8.54 6.98
C ASN A 155 15.36 -9.84 7.51
N PHE A 156 15.73 -9.87 8.79
CA PHE A 156 16.22 -11.06 9.47
C PHE A 156 15.75 -11.06 10.93
N VAL A 157 15.72 -12.22 11.56
CA VAL A 157 15.38 -12.34 12.98
C VAL A 157 16.55 -11.84 13.81
N GLN A 158 16.32 -10.78 14.59
CA GLN A 158 17.35 -10.19 15.45
C GLN A 158 17.77 -11.18 16.54
N SER A 159 19.06 -11.21 16.85
CA SER A 159 19.62 -12.03 17.93
C SER A 159 18.90 -11.78 19.25
N GLY A 160 18.50 -12.84 19.96
CA GLY A 160 17.75 -12.75 21.21
C GLY A 160 16.24 -12.95 21.05
N TYR A 161 15.73 -13.04 19.82
CA TYR A 161 14.33 -13.40 19.54
C TYR A 161 14.21 -14.78 18.91
N SER A 162 13.12 -15.47 19.23
CA SER A 162 12.79 -16.75 18.58
C SER A 162 12.11 -16.53 17.24
N ASN A 163 12.19 -17.51 16.35
CA ASN A 163 11.45 -17.49 15.08
C ASN A 163 9.94 -17.39 15.29
N GLY A 164 9.40 -17.97 16.38
CA GLY A 164 7.99 -17.85 16.73
C GLY A 164 7.59 -16.43 17.10
N THR A 165 8.46 -15.72 17.84
CA THR A 165 8.24 -14.30 18.19
C THR A 165 8.26 -13.42 16.93
N ALA A 166 9.24 -13.63 16.05
CA ALA A 166 9.33 -12.89 14.79
C ALA A 166 8.11 -13.14 13.89
N LEU A 167 7.67 -14.40 13.77
CA LEU A 167 6.47 -14.75 13.01
C LEU A 167 5.22 -14.07 13.58
N GLY A 168 5.05 -14.08 14.91
CA GLY A 168 3.92 -13.42 15.57
C GLY A 168 3.90 -11.91 15.31
N ALA A 169 5.07 -11.25 15.35
CA ALA A 169 5.19 -9.83 15.04
C ALA A 169 4.80 -9.51 13.58
N GLU A 170 5.28 -10.30 12.61
CA GLU A 170 4.94 -10.14 11.19
C GLU A 170 3.44 -10.35 10.91
N ILE A 171 2.82 -11.33 11.57
CA ILE A 171 1.37 -11.58 11.45
C ILE A 171 0.57 -10.37 11.95
N ILE A 172 0.89 -9.87 13.15
CA ILE A 172 0.16 -8.74 13.75
C ILE A 172 0.40 -7.46 12.93
N GLY A 173 1.64 -7.20 12.52
CA GLY A 173 1.98 -6.03 11.69
C GLY A 173 1.25 -6.04 10.33
N THR A 174 1.25 -7.20 9.66
CA THR A 174 0.54 -7.36 8.38
C THR A 174 -0.97 -7.26 8.57
N PHE A 175 -1.53 -7.80 9.66
CA PHE A 175 -2.94 -7.66 9.98
C PHE A 175 -3.36 -6.20 10.12
N VAL A 176 -2.60 -5.39 10.86
CA VAL A 176 -2.87 -3.95 11.02
C VAL A 176 -2.83 -3.23 9.67
N LEU A 177 -1.85 -3.55 8.82
CA LEU A 177 -1.74 -2.97 7.47
C LEU A 177 -2.97 -3.33 6.62
N VAL A 178 -3.31 -4.61 6.51
CA VAL A 178 -4.42 -5.09 5.67
C VAL A 178 -5.78 -4.63 6.20
N TYR A 179 -5.98 -4.63 7.52
CA TYR A 179 -7.17 -4.08 8.16
C TYR A 179 -7.35 -2.59 7.83
N THR A 180 -6.25 -1.83 7.85
CA THR A 180 -6.25 -0.41 7.50
C THR A 180 -6.66 -0.20 6.04
N VAL A 181 -6.14 -1.03 5.12
CA VAL A 181 -6.54 -0.99 3.70
C VAL A 181 -8.04 -1.26 3.56
N PHE A 182 -8.56 -2.33 4.17
CA PHE A 182 -9.99 -2.63 4.12
C PHE A 182 -10.84 -1.48 4.65
N SER A 183 -10.46 -0.93 5.80
CA SER A 183 -11.16 0.20 6.43
C SER A 183 -11.13 1.46 5.57
N ALA A 184 -10.05 1.69 4.83
CA ALA A 184 -9.91 2.84 3.94
C ALA A 184 -10.68 2.66 2.63
N THR A 185 -10.89 1.42 2.18
CA THR A 185 -11.67 1.09 0.98
C THR A 185 -13.16 0.87 1.22
N ASP A 186 -13.64 0.95 2.48
CA ASP A 186 -15.06 0.71 2.81
C ASP A 186 -15.96 1.87 2.33
N PRO A 187 -16.84 1.63 1.34
CA PRO A 187 -17.73 2.65 0.79
C PRO A 187 -18.87 3.07 1.73
N LYS A 188 -19.16 2.29 2.78
CA LYS A 188 -20.23 2.60 3.76
C LYS A 188 -19.78 3.58 4.83
N ARG A 189 -18.48 3.90 4.91
CA ARG A 189 -17.99 5.03 5.70
C ARG A 189 -18.32 6.34 4.98
N SER A 190 -19.37 7.02 5.46
CA SER A 190 -19.66 8.39 5.04
C SER A 190 -18.48 9.29 5.40
N ALA A 191 -17.74 9.75 4.37
CA ALA A 191 -16.63 10.66 4.52
C ALA A 191 -17.08 11.93 5.24
N ARG A 192 -16.64 12.08 6.48
CA ARG A 192 -16.54 13.39 7.13
C ARG A 192 -15.26 14.03 6.58
N ASP A 193 -15.43 14.90 5.60
CA ASP A 193 -14.48 15.86 5.05
C ASP A 193 -13.06 15.34 4.69
N SER A 194 -12.91 14.99 3.42
CA SER A 194 -11.94 15.60 2.47
C SER A 194 -10.43 15.56 2.74
N HIS A 195 -9.90 14.75 3.65
CA HIS A 195 -8.43 14.63 3.83
C HIS A 195 -7.87 13.21 3.86
N ILE A 196 -8.66 12.21 3.46
CA ILE A 196 -8.11 10.87 3.22
C ILE A 196 -7.69 10.81 1.74
N PRO A 197 -6.41 10.56 1.41
CA PRO A 197 -5.95 10.34 0.03
C PRO A 197 -6.70 9.19 -0.68
N VAL A 198 -7.49 8.42 0.07
CA VAL A 198 -8.20 7.21 -0.32
C VAL A 198 -9.64 7.48 -0.78
N SER A 199 -10.21 8.69 -0.62
CA SER A 199 -11.58 8.93 -1.13
C SER A 199 -11.65 8.94 -2.67
N THR A 200 -10.55 9.24 -3.35
CA THR A 200 -10.40 9.11 -4.81
C THR A 200 -10.44 7.64 -5.27
N PHE A 201 -10.22 6.68 -4.37
CA PHE A 201 -10.23 5.23 -4.66
C PHE A 201 -11.60 4.73 -5.16
N LEU A 202 -12.69 5.36 -4.73
CA LEU A 202 -14.05 4.99 -5.15
C LEU A 202 -14.54 5.73 -6.39
N ILE A 203 -13.93 6.86 -6.75
CA ILE A 203 -14.37 7.67 -7.90
C ILE A 203 -13.80 7.14 -9.22
N GLN A 204 -12.63 6.47 -9.21
CA GLN A 204 -11.97 5.98 -10.42
C GLN A 204 -12.34 4.56 -10.87
N ILE A 205 -13.14 3.81 -10.11
CA ILE A 205 -13.69 2.51 -10.56
C ILE A 205 -14.92 2.72 -11.48
N ARG A 206 -15.29 3.97 -11.78
CA ARG A 206 -16.49 4.31 -12.55
C ARG A 206 -16.24 5.12 -13.84
N THR A 207 -15.05 5.03 -14.43
CA THR A 207 -14.80 5.54 -15.81
C THR A 207 -14.18 4.47 -16.68
#